data_AF-A0A1S2UHL8-F1
#
_entry.id   AF-A0A1S2UHL8-F1
#
_cell.length_a   1.000
_cell.length_b   1.000
_cell.length_c   1.000
_cell.angle_alpha   90.00
_cell.angle_beta   90.00
_cell.angle_gamma   90.00
#
_symmetry.space_group_name_H-M   'P 1'
#
loop_
_entity.id
_entity.type
_entity.pdbx_description
1 polymer ?
#
loop_
_entity_poly.entity_id
_entity_poly.type
_entity_poly.pdbx_seq_one_letter_code
_entity_poly.pdbx_strand_id
1 'polypeptide(L)'
;MHPNDPFIPFAHIYIAIDLKDFNTCKVGLTTSQNPLNRIRAGRTSNPYYVPFVSYNLGQLGIGKAELKDFERYLHRKISDRVPFADGDFESEWLTTSPIYTNAQVIHHIVNGFRKDGEDAYFFNDDGDIRLDRLGEIRTYYSYSAQDLTKKFGDKVHPQYLEHFSCKF
;
A
#
# COMPACT_ATOMS: atom_id res chain seq x y z
N MET A 1 -13.02 1.93 -17.62
CA MET A 1 -13.20 0.52 -17.29
C MET A 1 -12.88 -0.34 -18.49
N HIS A 2 -12.08 -1.39 -18.31
CA HIS A 2 -11.82 -2.38 -19.37
C HIS A 2 -13.05 -3.30 -19.50
N PRO A 3 -13.84 -3.23 -20.58
CA PRO A 3 -15.20 -3.79 -20.62
C PRO A 3 -15.29 -5.33 -20.54
N ASN A 4 -14.16 -6.05 -20.50
CA ASN A 4 -14.12 -7.52 -20.50
C ASN A 4 -13.15 -8.13 -19.46
N ASP A 5 -12.62 -7.32 -18.52
CA ASP A 5 -11.70 -7.84 -17.52
C ASP A 5 -12.49 -8.34 -16.29
N PRO A 6 -12.45 -9.64 -15.96
CA PRO A 6 -13.24 -10.17 -14.86
C PRO A 6 -12.79 -9.58 -13.52
N PHE A 7 -13.77 -9.31 -12.66
CA PHE A 7 -13.52 -8.86 -11.30
C PHE A 7 -12.72 -9.89 -10.52
N ILE A 8 -11.80 -9.39 -9.70
CA ILE A 8 -10.97 -10.22 -8.82
C ILE A 8 -11.28 -9.86 -7.35
N PRO A 9 -11.70 -10.84 -6.53
CA PRO A 9 -12.18 -10.56 -5.16
C PRO A 9 -11.06 -10.09 -4.21
N PHE A 10 -9.81 -10.43 -4.55
CA PHE A 10 -8.62 -10.01 -3.85
C PHE A 10 -7.79 -9.18 -4.82
N ALA A 11 -7.88 -7.86 -4.71
CA ALA A 11 -7.17 -6.92 -5.57
C ALA A 11 -6.55 -5.85 -4.68
N HIS A 12 -5.40 -6.17 -4.10
CA HIS A 12 -4.80 -5.33 -3.09
C HIS A 12 -3.75 -4.40 -3.70
N ILE A 13 -3.86 -3.11 -3.39
CA ILE A 13 -2.70 -2.21 -3.34
C ILE A 13 -2.17 -2.24 -1.92
N TYR A 14 -0.87 -2.44 -1.75
CA TYR A 14 -0.22 -2.43 -0.44
C TYR A 14 0.96 -1.48 -0.43
N ILE A 15 1.20 -0.91 0.75
CA ILE A 15 2.42 -0.19 1.08
C ILE A 15 3.24 -1.09 1.96
N ALA A 16 4.50 -1.32 1.61
CA ALA A 16 5.49 -1.92 2.47
C ALA A 16 6.60 -0.92 2.77
N ILE A 17 7.28 -1.09 3.88
CA ILE A 17 8.16 -0.07 4.44
C ILE A 17 9.50 -0.70 4.80
N ASP A 18 10.59 -0.01 4.48
CA ASP A 18 11.93 -0.39 4.90
C ASP A 18 12.11 -0.02 6.38
N LEU A 19 12.42 -1.01 7.19
CA LEU A 19 12.60 -0.86 8.63
C LEU A 19 13.87 -0.10 8.99
N LYS A 20 14.83 0.09 8.08
CA LYS A 20 16.12 0.73 8.37
C LYS A 20 16.06 2.25 8.40
N ASP A 21 15.20 2.88 7.60
CA ASP A 21 15.24 4.34 7.40
C ASP A 21 13.88 5.05 7.53
N PHE A 22 12.76 4.31 7.52
CA PHE A 22 11.38 4.81 7.52
C PHE A 22 11.06 5.89 6.46
N ASN A 23 11.96 6.07 5.50
CA ASN A 23 11.88 7.04 4.41
C ASN A 23 11.94 6.34 3.05
N THR A 24 11.95 5.01 3.06
CA THR A 24 11.85 4.18 1.88
C THR A 24 10.62 3.29 2.01
N CYS A 25 9.72 3.37 1.03
CA CYS A 25 8.53 2.54 0.96
C CYS A 25 8.37 1.89 -0.41
N LYS A 26 7.51 0.89 -0.49
CA LYS A 26 7.16 0.17 -1.71
C LYS A 26 5.66 0.22 -1.85
N VAL A 27 5.18 0.72 -2.98
CA VAL A 27 3.78 0.54 -3.39
C VAL A 27 3.74 -0.64 -4.35
N GLY A 28 2.99 -1.67 -4.01
CA GLY A 28 2.86 -2.85 -4.86
C GLY A 28 1.44 -3.36 -4.94
N LEU A 29 1.17 -4.20 -5.93
CA LEU A 29 -0.08 -4.93 -6.05
C LEU A 29 0.05 -6.41 -5.69
N THR A 30 -1.07 -7.01 -5.26
CA THR A 30 -1.20 -8.46 -5.14
C THR A 30 -2.65 -8.91 -5.31
N THR A 31 -2.83 -10.07 -5.93
CA THR A 31 -4.13 -10.73 -6.02
C THR A 31 -4.25 -11.94 -5.07
N SER A 32 -3.34 -12.03 -4.11
CA SER A 32 -3.41 -13.04 -3.05
C SER A 32 -4.44 -12.62 -2.01
N GLN A 33 -5.21 -13.59 -1.49
CA GLN A 33 -6.17 -13.35 -0.42
C GLN A 33 -5.56 -12.65 0.81
N ASN A 34 -4.30 -12.95 1.12
CA ASN A 34 -3.55 -12.27 2.16
C ASN A 34 -2.33 -11.57 1.56
N PRO A 35 -2.24 -10.23 1.61
CA PRO A 35 -1.08 -9.49 1.12
C PRO A 35 0.24 -9.89 1.77
N LEU A 36 0.22 -10.41 3.01
CA LEU A 36 1.41 -10.94 3.67
C LEU A 36 2.08 -12.07 2.88
N ASN A 37 1.31 -12.86 2.13
CA ASN A 37 1.85 -13.95 1.32
C ASN A 37 2.75 -13.43 0.19
N ARG A 38 2.41 -12.26 -0.39
CA ARG A 38 3.24 -11.61 -1.40
C ARG A 38 4.59 -11.18 -0.84
N ILE A 39 4.59 -10.69 0.39
CA ILE A 39 5.80 -10.30 1.11
C ILE A 39 6.65 -11.52 1.45
N ARG A 40 6.03 -12.58 2.01
CA ARG A 40 6.71 -13.83 2.37
C ARG A 40 7.31 -14.59 1.19
N ALA A 41 6.78 -14.39 -0.01
CA ALA A 41 7.35 -14.97 -1.23
C ALA A 41 8.77 -14.48 -1.54
N GLY A 42 9.28 -13.44 -0.85
CA GLY A 42 10.71 -13.10 -0.84
C GLY A 42 11.26 -12.61 -2.18
N ARG A 43 10.41 -12.13 -3.09
CA ARG A 43 10.81 -11.71 -4.45
C ARG A 43 11.39 -10.30 -4.53
N THR A 44 11.92 -9.75 -3.42
CA THR A 44 12.53 -8.42 -3.40
C THR A 44 13.93 -8.52 -2.85
N SER A 45 14.82 -7.67 -3.36
CA SER A 45 16.22 -7.60 -2.96
C SER A 45 16.42 -7.06 -1.54
N ASN A 46 15.44 -6.33 -1.00
CA ASN A 46 15.49 -5.79 0.35
C ASN A 46 14.89 -6.79 1.36
N PRO A 47 15.67 -7.38 2.28
CA PRO A 47 15.13 -8.29 3.28
C PRO A 47 14.51 -7.58 4.50
N TYR A 48 14.72 -6.27 4.67
CA TYR A 48 14.35 -5.51 5.88
C TYR A 48 13.03 -4.75 5.74
N TYR A 49 12.00 -5.41 5.24
CA TYR A 49 10.73 -4.74 4.97
C TYR A 49 9.53 -5.50 5.52
N VAL A 50 8.50 -4.73 5.87
CA VAL A 50 7.22 -5.23 6.34
C VAL A 50 6.09 -4.47 5.65
N PRO A 51 4.92 -5.09 5.44
CA PRO A 51 3.75 -4.37 4.99
C PRO A 51 3.30 -3.39 6.08
N PHE A 52 2.83 -2.22 5.66
CA PHE A 52 2.34 -1.16 6.53
C PHE A 52 0.83 -1.07 6.49
N VAL A 53 0.27 -1.03 5.27
CA VAL A 53 -1.16 -0.95 5.03
C VAL A 53 -1.49 -1.58 3.68
N SER A 54 -2.71 -2.09 3.54
CA SER A 54 -3.25 -2.52 2.25
C SER A 54 -4.70 -2.08 2.05
N TYR A 55 -5.12 -2.03 0.79
CA TYR A 55 -6.45 -1.65 0.33
C TYR A 55 -6.98 -2.71 -0.63
N ASN A 56 -8.03 -3.46 -0.25
CA ASN A 56 -8.67 -4.43 -1.13
C ASN A 56 -9.65 -3.74 -2.08
N LEU A 57 -9.15 -3.30 -3.23
CA LEU A 57 -9.94 -2.69 -4.29
C LEU A 57 -10.88 -3.69 -5.00
N GLY A 58 -10.74 -5.00 -4.72
CA GLY A 58 -11.65 -6.02 -5.22
C GLY A 58 -13.07 -5.82 -4.69
N GLN A 59 -13.21 -5.24 -3.50
CA GLN A 59 -14.49 -4.83 -2.94
C GLN A 59 -15.13 -3.63 -3.67
N LEU A 60 -14.39 -2.97 -4.56
CA LEU A 60 -14.87 -1.89 -5.41
C LEU A 60 -15.08 -2.37 -6.86
N GLY A 61 -15.01 -3.67 -7.10
CA GLY A 61 -15.24 -4.26 -8.43
C GLY A 61 -14.12 -3.98 -9.43
N ILE A 62 -12.86 -3.93 -8.99
CA ILE A 62 -11.74 -3.73 -9.91
C ILE A 62 -11.33 -5.02 -10.64
N GLY A 63 -10.98 -4.90 -11.92
CA GLY A 63 -10.30 -5.95 -12.69
C GLY A 63 -8.78 -6.01 -12.46
N LYS A 64 -8.12 -7.04 -12.99
CA LYS A 64 -6.66 -7.21 -12.88
C LYS A 64 -5.87 -6.18 -13.70
N ALA A 65 -6.32 -5.89 -14.91
CA ALA A 65 -5.73 -4.88 -15.79
C ALA A 65 -5.85 -3.49 -15.17
N GLU A 66 -7.03 -3.17 -14.64
CA GLU A 66 -7.28 -1.90 -13.94
C GLU A 66 -6.41 -1.76 -12.69
N LEU A 67 -6.25 -2.83 -11.89
CA LEU A 67 -5.35 -2.82 -10.74
C LEU A 67 -3.91 -2.52 -11.15
N LYS A 68 -3.44 -3.12 -12.24
CA LYS A 68 -2.09 -2.90 -12.78
C LYS A 68 -1.91 -1.49 -13.31
N ASP A 69 -2.91 -0.96 -14.01
CA ASP A 69 -2.89 0.41 -14.52
C ASP A 69 -2.94 1.43 -13.39
N PHE A 70 -3.67 1.13 -12.31
CA PHE A 70 -3.70 1.95 -11.10
C PHE A 70 -2.36 1.95 -10.36
N GLU A 71 -1.71 0.79 -10.15
CA GLU A 71 -0.36 0.72 -9.58
C GLU A 71 0.64 1.59 -10.37
N ARG A 72 0.66 1.43 -11.71
CA ARG A 72 1.51 2.25 -12.59
C ARG A 72 1.20 3.73 -12.48
N TYR A 73 -0.08 4.08 -12.36
CA TYR A 73 -0.49 5.47 -12.15
C TYR A 73 0.05 6.01 -10.82
N LEU A 74 -0.10 5.26 -9.72
CA LEU A 74 0.42 5.65 -8.41
C LEU A 74 1.94 5.86 -8.44
N HIS A 75 2.68 4.95 -9.06
CA HIS A 75 4.14 5.08 -9.17
C HIS A 75 4.57 6.34 -9.93
N ARG A 76 3.75 6.85 -10.85
CA ARG A 76 4.04 8.12 -11.56
C ARG A 76 3.66 9.37 -10.76
N LYS A 77 2.88 9.24 -9.68
CA LYS A 77 2.27 10.38 -8.97
C LYS A 77 2.83 10.62 -7.57
N ILE A 78 3.20 9.58 -6.84
CA ILE A 78 3.44 9.69 -5.40
C ILE A 78 4.80 10.31 -5.06
N SER A 79 5.90 9.89 -5.70
CA SER A 79 7.24 10.39 -5.39
C SER A 79 8.29 9.87 -6.36
N ASP A 80 9.52 10.34 -6.21
CA ASP A 80 10.68 9.84 -6.92
C ASP A 80 10.97 8.39 -6.54
N ARG A 81 11.22 7.58 -7.56
CA ARG A 81 11.63 6.18 -7.38
C ARG A 81 13.08 6.11 -6.95
N VAL A 82 13.39 5.14 -6.10
CA VAL A 82 14.79 4.81 -5.77
C VAL A 82 15.48 4.35 -7.05
N PRO A 83 16.55 5.02 -7.51
CA PRO A 83 17.24 4.59 -8.72
C PRO A 83 17.89 3.22 -8.50
N PHE A 84 17.83 2.34 -9.51
CA PHE A 84 18.71 1.17 -9.53
C PHE A 84 20.13 1.61 -9.87
N ALA A 85 21.13 0.99 -9.22
CA ALA A 85 22.54 1.31 -9.47
C ALA A 85 22.99 1.00 -10.91
N ASP A 86 22.32 0.06 -11.59
CA ASP A 86 22.83 -0.58 -12.81
C ASP A 86 21.93 -0.41 -14.07
N GLY A 87 20.93 0.48 -14.12
CA GLY A 87 20.26 0.77 -15.40
C GLY A 87 18.85 1.40 -15.40
N ASP A 88 18.30 1.50 -16.62
CA ASP A 88 17.04 2.12 -17.08
C ASP A 88 15.73 1.55 -16.49
N PHE A 89 15.80 0.73 -15.44
CA PHE A 89 14.61 0.19 -14.80
C PHE A 89 14.13 1.09 -13.67
N GLU A 90 12.82 1.29 -13.61
CA GLU A 90 12.19 2.04 -12.53
C GLU A 90 11.94 1.13 -11.33
N SER A 91 12.48 1.48 -10.17
CA SER A 91 12.27 0.71 -8.93
C SER A 91 10.83 0.81 -8.43
N GLU A 92 10.34 -0.29 -7.86
CA GLU A 92 9.07 -0.30 -7.11
C GLU A 92 9.18 0.38 -5.74
N TRP A 93 10.39 0.81 -5.36
CA TRP A 93 10.68 1.55 -4.13
C TRP A 93 10.64 3.06 -4.38
N LEU A 94 10.07 3.77 -3.43
CA LEU A 94 9.89 5.23 -3.42
C LEU A 94 10.64 5.81 -2.21
N THR A 95 11.33 6.93 -2.43
CA THR A 95 12.05 7.67 -1.38
C THR A 95 11.10 8.65 -0.69
N THR A 96 10.18 8.12 0.13
CA THR A 96 9.16 8.91 0.84
C THR A 96 8.73 8.23 2.14
N SER A 97 8.19 9.02 3.06
CA SER A 97 7.60 8.48 4.29
C SER A 97 6.36 7.65 3.98
N PRO A 98 6.10 6.59 4.76
CA PRO A 98 4.91 5.77 4.56
C PRO A 98 3.61 6.49 4.88
N ILE A 99 3.64 7.46 5.80
CA ILE A 99 2.47 8.29 6.13
C ILE A 99 2.07 9.13 4.93
N TYR A 100 3.02 9.82 4.29
CA TYR A 100 2.76 10.61 3.10
C TYR A 100 2.29 9.74 1.93
N THR A 101 2.98 8.63 1.68
CA THR A 101 2.60 7.64 0.66
C THR A 101 1.18 7.15 0.86
N ASN A 102 0.82 6.82 2.10
CA ASN A 102 -0.52 6.38 2.45
C ASN A 102 -1.57 7.45 2.17
N ALA A 103 -1.31 8.72 2.53
CA ALA A 103 -2.21 9.83 2.22
C ALA A 103 -2.43 9.99 0.71
N GLN A 104 -1.37 9.88 -0.10
CA GLN A 104 -1.48 9.96 -1.56
C GLN A 104 -2.26 8.77 -2.17
N VAL A 105 -2.02 7.56 -1.67
CA VAL A 105 -2.80 6.37 -2.09
C VAL A 105 -4.27 6.54 -1.74
N ILE A 106 -4.60 6.99 -0.52
CA ILE A 106 -5.98 7.28 -0.12
C ILE A 106 -6.60 8.31 -1.06
N HIS A 107 -5.92 9.43 -1.29
CA HIS A 107 -6.40 10.49 -2.17
C HIS A 107 -6.76 9.96 -3.57
N HIS A 108 -5.93 9.10 -4.15
CA HIS A 108 -6.21 8.53 -5.46
C HIS A 108 -7.27 7.43 -5.45
N ILE A 109 -7.42 6.68 -4.35
CA ILE A 109 -8.51 5.70 -4.22
C ILE A 109 -9.86 6.42 -4.14
N VAL A 110 -10.00 7.37 -3.21
CA VAL A 110 -11.29 8.01 -2.94
C VAL A 110 -11.81 8.82 -4.12
N ASN A 111 -10.92 9.36 -4.96
CA ASN A 111 -11.28 10.09 -6.17
C ASN A 111 -11.36 9.22 -7.44
N GLY A 112 -10.76 8.02 -7.42
CA GLY A 112 -10.60 7.17 -8.61
C GLY A 112 -11.60 6.03 -8.71
N PHE A 113 -12.23 5.64 -7.60
CA PHE A 113 -13.08 4.46 -7.53
C PHE A 113 -14.51 4.78 -7.13
N ARG A 114 -15.42 3.98 -7.69
CA ARG A 114 -16.86 3.98 -7.43
C ARG A 114 -17.22 2.61 -6.89
N LYS A 115 -18.30 2.51 -6.11
CA LYS A 115 -18.85 1.23 -5.67
C LYS A 115 -20.31 1.16 -6.10
N ASP A 116 -20.68 0.10 -6.82
CA ASP A 116 -22.06 -0.13 -7.28
C ASP A 116 -22.70 1.06 -8.03
N GLY A 117 -21.88 1.83 -8.76
CA GLY A 117 -22.30 3.02 -9.52
C GLY A 117 -22.36 4.32 -8.70
N GLU A 118 -21.99 4.30 -7.43
CA GLU A 118 -21.97 5.48 -6.56
C GLU A 118 -20.65 6.27 -6.71
N ASP A 119 -20.75 7.46 -7.30
CA ASP A 119 -19.60 8.34 -7.61
C ASP A 119 -18.95 8.96 -6.36
N ALA A 120 -19.72 9.11 -5.29
CA ALA A 120 -19.29 9.75 -4.04
C ALA A 120 -19.22 8.76 -2.87
N TYR A 121 -19.04 7.46 -3.14
CA TYR A 121 -19.09 6.41 -2.11
C TYR A 121 -18.19 6.69 -0.89
N PHE A 122 -17.05 7.36 -1.10
CA PHE A 122 -16.10 7.72 -0.04
C PHE A 122 -16.32 9.09 0.59
N PHE A 123 -17.32 9.85 0.19
CA PHE A 123 -17.58 11.20 0.68
C PHE A 123 -18.94 11.28 1.40
N ASN A 124 -19.04 12.11 2.43
CA ASN A 124 -20.33 12.47 3.04
C ASN A 124 -20.93 13.69 2.31
N ASP A 125 -22.10 14.13 2.75
CA ASP A 125 -22.79 15.29 2.15
C ASP A 125 -22.01 16.60 2.30
N ASP A 126 -21.10 16.69 3.28
CA ASP A 126 -20.21 17.83 3.52
C ASP A 126 -18.93 17.79 2.66
N GLY A 127 -18.70 16.71 1.91
CA GLY A 127 -17.51 16.50 1.08
C GLY A 127 -16.30 15.94 1.84
N ASP A 128 -16.47 15.53 3.10
CA ASP A 128 -15.42 14.88 3.90
C ASP A 128 -15.32 13.39 3.60
N ILE A 129 -14.10 12.85 3.75
CA ILE A 129 -13.84 11.42 3.55
C ILE A 129 -14.52 10.60 4.64
N ARG A 130 -15.38 9.66 4.22
CA ARG A 130 -16.00 8.62 5.03
C ARG A 130 -14.99 7.56 5.46
N LEU A 131 -14.40 7.77 6.64
CA LEU A 131 -13.40 6.86 7.20
C LEU A 131 -13.94 5.45 7.49
N ASP A 132 -15.24 5.32 7.76
CA ASP A 132 -15.95 4.04 7.88
C ASP A 132 -15.86 3.23 6.57
N ARG A 133 -16.16 3.86 5.43
CA ARG A 133 -16.11 3.24 4.10
C ARG A 133 -14.68 2.90 3.68
N LEU A 134 -13.74 3.80 3.95
CA LEU A 134 -12.33 3.51 3.72
C LEU A 134 -11.85 2.33 4.60
N GLY A 135 -12.39 2.22 5.82
CA GLY A 135 -12.12 1.12 6.75
C GLY A 135 -12.56 -0.25 6.23
N GLU A 136 -13.63 -0.33 5.43
CA GLU A 136 -14.13 -1.60 4.85
C GLU A 136 -13.07 -2.28 3.96
N ILE A 137 -12.30 -1.48 3.23
CA ILE A 137 -11.29 -1.97 2.28
C ILE A 137 -9.87 -1.96 2.84
N ARG A 138 -9.63 -1.27 3.97
CA ARG A 138 -8.28 -0.98 4.48
C ARG A 138 -7.88 -1.95 5.59
N THR A 139 -6.62 -2.35 5.57
CA THR A 139 -6.01 -3.13 6.66
C THR A 139 -4.66 -2.55 7.01
N TYR A 140 -4.50 -2.08 8.25
CA TYR A 140 -3.20 -1.73 8.82
C TYR A 140 -2.52 -2.97 9.39
N TYR A 141 -1.20 -3.03 9.23
CA TYR A 141 -0.38 -4.08 9.80
C TYR A 141 0.40 -3.50 10.97
N SER A 142 0.21 -4.07 12.15
CA SER A 142 0.97 -3.74 13.33
C SER A 142 1.95 -4.87 13.65
N TYR A 143 3.10 -4.49 14.19
CA TYR A 143 4.13 -5.40 14.66
C TYR A 143 4.54 -5.00 16.05
N SER A 144 4.76 -5.97 16.93
CA SER A 144 5.37 -5.67 18.21
C SER A 144 6.85 -5.32 18.02
N ALA A 145 7.36 -4.41 18.85
CA ALA A 145 8.79 -4.10 18.92
C ALA A 145 9.62 -5.38 19.08
N GLN A 146 9.17 -6.31 19.94
CA GLN A 146 9.83 -7.58 20.19
C GLN A 146 9.91 -8.46 18.93
N ASP A 147 8.85 -8.53 18.13
CA ASP A 147 8.84 -9.31 16.89
C ASP A 147 9.79 -8.73 15.85
N LEU A 148 9.82 -7.40 15.71
CA LEU A 148 10.73 -6.72 14.80
C LEU A 148 12.18 -6.91 15.22
N THR A 149 12.51 -6.70 16.49
CA THR A 149 13.87 -6.92 17.02
C THR A 149 14.28 -8.39 16.89
N LYS A 150 13.39 -9.35 17.19
CA LYS A 150 13.70 -10.78 17.02
C LYS A 150 14.00 -11.13 15.56
N LYS A 151 13.29 -10.49 14.61
CA LYS A 151 13.41 -10.80 13.18
C LYS A 151 14.56 -10.06 12.49
N PHE A 152 14.83 -8.83 12.89
CA PHE A 152 15.74 -7.93 12.16
C PHE A 152 16.91 -7.41 13.01
N GLY A 153 16.94 -7.72 14.31
CA GLY A 153 17.96 -7.27 15.25
C GLY A 153 17.99 -5.76 15.42
N ASP A 154 19.18 -5.22 15.66
CA ASP A 154 19.42 -3.79 15.92
C ASP A 154 19.33 -2.91 14.65
N LYS A 155 18.93 -3.49 13.52
CA LYS A 155 18.80 -2.78 12.23
C LYS A 155 17.43 -2.10 12.06
N VAL A 156 16.55 -2.22 13.04
CA VAL A 156 15.24 -1.55 13.05
C VAL A 156 15.43 -0.10 13.51
N HIS A 157 14.96 0.84 12.71
CA HIS A 157 15.06 2.26 13.02
C HIS A 157 14.22 2.61 14.27
N PRO A 158 14.73 3.40 15.24
CA PRO A 158 14.05 3.65 16.50
C PRO A 158 12.63 4.22 16.37
N GLN A 159 12.39 5.08 15.37
CA GLN A 159 11.06 5.66 15.12
C GLN A 159 9.97 4.61 14.86
N TYR A 160 10.31 3.42 14.37
CA TYR A 160 9.36 2.32 14.24
C TYR A 160 8.88 1.79 15.59
N LEU A 161 9.80 1.67 16.54
CA LEU A 161 9.48 1.16 17.85
C LEU A 161 8.52 2.13 18.55
N GLU A 162 8.68 3.44 18.35
CA GLU A 162 7.78 4.46 18.86
C GLU A 162 6.41 4.46 18.18
N HIS A 163 6.37 4.43 16.84
CA HIS A 163 5.13 4.54 16.05
C HIS A 163 4.14 3.39 16.29
N PHE A 164 4.63 2.18 16.56
CA PHE A 164 3.79 1.00 16.84
C PHE A 164 3.61 0.69 18.33
N SER A 165 4.25 1.46 19.21
CA SER A 165 3.98 1.41 20.66
C SER A 165 2.71 2.18 21.04
N CYS A 166 2.30 3.13 20.21
CA CYS A 166 1.03 3.84 20.35
C CYS A 166 -0.09 2.97 19.79
N LYS A 167 -0.90 2.37 20.68
CA LYS A 167 -2.19 1.79 20.29
C LYS A 167 -3.11 2.92 19.81
N PHE A 168 -3.51 2.89 18.54
CA PHE A 168 -4.64 3.67 18.03
C PHE A 168 -5.96 3.03 18.47
#